data_AF-A0A645CC52-F1
#
_entry.id   AF-A0A645CC52-F1
#
_cell.length_a   1.000
_cell.length_b   1.000
_cell.length_c   1.000
_cell.angle_alpha   90.00
_cell.angle_beta   90.00
_cell.angle_gamma   90.00
#
_symmetry.space_group_name_H-M   'P 1'
#
loop_
_entity.id
_entity.type
_entity.pdbx_description
1 polymer ?
#
loop_
_entity_poly.entity_id
_entity_poly.type
_entity_poly.pdbx_seq_one_letter_code
_entity_poly.pdbx_strand_id
1 'polypeptide(L)'
;MYSFGRTNPDNPFSGGFVEESLYDGVYKKFSRSECVIYKLEVTEEQYNILKNEIEGFLEKRDEYKYNFLGLFGVLLNQPVKRKNYYFCTQFVSEVLIKSGVYDTDKNPALIKPDDLFSIENKDLIYEGFINQCFRFQKAYNFN
;
A
#
# COMPACT_ATOMS: atom_id res chain seq x y z
N MET A 1 -9.02 3.02 1.43
CA MET A 1 -7.56 2.71 1.39
C MET A 1 -7.32 1.85 0.17
N TYR A 2 -6.20 1.99 -0.54
CA TYR A 2 -5.90 1.15 -1.70
C TYR A 2 -4.69 0.25 -1.43
N SER A 3 -4.77 -1.01 -1.85
CA SER A 3 -3.71 -1.98 -1.60
C SER A 3 -3.69 -3.09 -2.66
N PHE A 4 -2.58 -3.82 -2.73
CA PHE A 4 -2.56 -5.17 -3.29
C PHE A 4 -2.65 -6.17 -2.14
N GLY A 5 -3.83 -6.77 -2.00
CA GLY A 5 -4.21 -7.54 -0.82
C GLY A 5 -5.18 -8.66 -1.18
N ARG A 6 -5.85 -9.20 -0.16
CA ARG A 6 -6.81 -10.30 -0.34
C ARG A 6 -8.12 -9.78 -0.92
N THR A 7 -8.54 -10.29 -2.08
CA THR A 7 -9.86 -9.97 -2.66
C THR A 7 -10.99 -10.72 -1.97
N ASN A 8 -10.69 -11.90 -1.39
CA ASN A 8 -11.55 -12.60 -0.44
C ASN A 8 -10.79 -12.76 0.90
N PRO A 9 -11.28 -12.15 2.00
CA PRO A 9 -10.61 -12.22 3.31
C PRO A 9 -10.32 -13.64 3.84
N ASP A 10 -11.12 -14.62 3.40
CA ASP A 10 -11.02 -16.02 3.84
C ASP A 10 -10.10 -16.89 2.97
N ASN A 11 -9.68 -16.40 1.80
CA ASN A 11 -8.77 -17.12 0.92
C ASN A 11 -7.43 -16.36 0.79
N PRO A 12 -6.32 -16.89 1.33
CA PRO A 12 -5.02 -16.22 1.28
C PRO A 12 -4.41 -16.14 -0.13
N PHE A 13 -4.91 -16.91 -1.09
CA PHE A 13 -4.39 -16.96 -2.47
C PHE A 13 -5.20 -16.11 -3.47
N SER A 14 -6.39 -15.66 -3.09
CA SER A 14 -7.15 -14.70 -3.89
C SER A 14 -6.64 -13.30 -3.61
N GLY A 15 -5.72 -12.82 -4.44
CA GLY A 15 -5.13 -11.50 -4.26
C GLY A 15 -5.09 -10.68 -5.54
N GLY A 16 -5.24 -9.37 -5.40
CA GLY A 16 -5.31 -8.39 -6.47
C GLY A 16 -5.37 -6.97 -5.92
N PHE A 17 -5.70 -6.02 -6.78
CA PHE A 17 -5.91 -4.63 -6.37
C PHE A 17 -7.25 -4.50 -5.64
N VAL A 18 -7.24 -3.92 -4.45
CA VAL A 18 -8.39 -3.83 -3.55
C VAL A 18 -8.53 -2.44 -2.96
N GLU A 19 -9.77 -2.02 -2.80
CA GLU A 19 -10.13 -0.93 -1.91
C GLU A 19 -10.52 -1.52 -0.55
N GLU A 20 -9.80 -1.13 0.49
CA GLU A 20 -9.94 -1.66 1.83
C GLU A 20 -10.37 -0.58 2.83
N SER A 21 -11.01 -1.03 3.90
CA SER A 21 -11.37 -0.23 5.05
C SER A 21 -10.82 -0.90 6.30
N LEU A 22 -10.24 -0.10 7.22
CA LEU A 22 -9.84 -0.59 8.54
C LEU A 22 -11.02 -1.15 9.36
N TYR A 23 -12.25 -0.90 8.92
CA TYR A 23 -13.49 -1.28 9.58
C TYR A 23 -14.14 -2.54 9.02
N ASP A 24 -13.58 -3.12 7.97
CA ASP A 24 -14.16 -4.29 7.31
C ASP A 24 -13.10 -5.33 6.91
N GLY A 25 -13.55 -6.45 6.35
CA GLY A 25 -12.73 -7.47 5.74
C GLY A 25 -11.62 -8.00 6.66
N VAL A 26 -10.39 -8.03 6.13
CA VAL A 26 -9.21 -8.55 6.83
C VAL A 26 -8.94 -7.77 8.13
N TYR A 27 -9.08 -6.45 8.12
CA TYR A 27 -8.76 -5.62 9.30
C TYR A 27 -9.78 -5.77 10.42
N LYS A 28 -11.07 -5.97 10.10
CA LYS A 28 -12.09 -6.33 11.10
C LYS A 28 -11.85 -7.72 11.69
N LYS A 29 -11.48 -8.70 10.84
CA LYS A 29 -11.16 -10.08 11.28
C LYS A 29 -9.94 -10.12 12.20
N PHE A 30 -8.93 -9.30 11.93
CA PHE A 30 -7.70 -9.19 12.72
C PHE A 30 -7.61 -7.83 13.44
N SER A 31 -8.67 -7.45 14.15
CA SER A 31 -8.81 -6.12 14.75
C SER A 31 -7.83 -5.80 15.89
N ARG A 32 -7.11 -6.81 16.41
CA ARG A 32 -6.02 -6.67 17.39
C ARG A 32 -4.62 -6.65 16.76
N SER A 33 -4.53 -6.56 15.43
CA SER A 33 -3.22 -6.30 14.79
C SER A 33 -2.76 -4.89 15.13
N GLU A 34 -1.46 -4.74 15.35
CA GLU A 34 -0.81 -3.44 15.46
C GLU A 34 -0.69 -2.82 14.06
N CYS A 35 -0.85 -1.51 13.97
CA CYS A 35 -0.64 -0.74 12.77
C CYS A 35 0.00 0.61 13.09
N VAL A 36 0.69 1.14 12.08
CA VAL A 36 1.25 2.48 12.07
C VAL A 36 0.71 3.22 10.84
N ILE A 37 0.31 4.47 11.01
CA ILE A 37 -0.19 5.34 9.95
C ILE A 37 0.70 6.58 9.90
N TYR A 38 1.27 6.83 8.73
CA TYR A 38 2.04 8.03 8.45
C TYR A 38 1.30 8.94 7.47
N LYS A 39 1.53 10.24 7.60
CA LYS A 39 1.14 11.26 6.63
C LYS A 39 2.39 11.87 6.03
N LEU A 40 2.37 12.06 4.72
CA LEU A 40 3.40 12.76 3.96
C LEU A 40 2.82 14.08 3.46
N GLU A 41 3.60 15.15 3.59
CA GLU A 41 3.30 16.39 2.88
C GLU A 41 3.76 16.23 1.43
N VAL A 42 2.91 16.63 0.49
CA VAL A 42 3.17 16.53 -0.95
C VAL A 42 2.74 17.83 -1.62
N THR A 43 3.42 18.19 -2.70
CA THR A 43 3.02 19.33 -3.54
C THR A 43 1.72 19.00 -4.29
N GLU A 44 1.03 20.02 -4.78
CA GLU A 44 -0.16 19.84 -5.62
C GLU A 44 0.13 19.01 -6.88
N GLU A 45 1.31 19.21 -7.48
CA GLU A 45 1.77 18.42 -8.63
C GLU A 45 1.93 16.94 -8.27
N GLN A 46 2.65 16.64 -7.19
CA GLN A 46 2.84 15.28 -6.68
C GLN A 46 1.49 14.62 -6.37
N TYR A 47 0.58 15.35 -5.71
CA TYR A 47 -0.77 14.89 -5.41
C TYR A 47 -1.55 14.51 -6.67
N ASN A 48 -1.53 15.35 -7.70
CA ASN A 48 -2.23 15.07 -8.95
C ASN A 48 -1.66 13.83 -9.66
N ILE A 49 -0.33 13.63 -9.64
CA ILE A 49 0.29 12.42 -10.19
C ILE A 49 -0.11 11.17 -9.38
N LEU A 50 -0.04 11.24 -8.05
CA LEU A 50 -0.47 10.16 -7.16
C LEU A 50 -1.92 9.75 -7.45
N LYS A 51 -2.81 10.74 -7.56
CA LYS A 51 -4.22 10.53 -7.86
C LYS A 51 -4.41 9.85 -9.21
N ASN A 52 -3.78 10.36 -10.27
CA ASN A 52 -3.89 9.80 -11.62
C ASN A 52 -3.35 8.36 -11.69
N GLU A 53 -2.23 8.07 -11.02
CA GLU A 53 -1.69 6.70 -10.96
C GLU A 53 -2.68 5.75 -10.28
N ILE A 54 -3.22 6.12 -9.12
CA ILE A 54 -4.21 5.31 -8.39
C ILE A 54 -5.49 5.12 -9.21
N GLU A 55 -5.98 6.16 -9.88
CA GLU A 55 -7.14 6.07 -10.79
C GLU A 55 -6.88 5.07 -11.93
N GLY A 56 -5.68 5.06 -12.51
CA GLY A 56 -5.29 4.07 -13.51
C GLY A 56 -5.30 2.62 -12.99
N PHE A 57 -4.92 2.41 -11.72
CA PHE A 57 -5.06 1.09 -11.08
C PHE A 57 -6.54 0.72 -10.85
N LEU A 58 -7.38 1.68 -10.47
CA LEU A 58 -8.81 1.47 -10.25
C LEU A 58 -9.54 1.09 -11.54
N GLU A 59 -9.28 1.79 -12.65
CA GLU A 59 -9.90 1.53 -13.95
C GLU A 59 -9.64 0.11 -14.45
N LYS A 60 -8.47 -0.45 -14.14
CA LYS A 60 -8.03 -1.78 -14.58
C LYS A 60 -7.96 -2.79 -13.45
N ARG A 61 -8.68 -2.55 -12.34
CA ARG A 61 -8.62 -3.35 -11.09
C ARG A 61 -8.71 -4.87 -11.32
N ASP A 62 -9.57 -5.30 -12.23
CA ASP A 62 -9.85 -6.72 -12.48
C ASP A 62 -8.75 -7.41 -13.32
N GLU A 63 -7.86 -6.64 -13.94
CA GLU A 63 -6.69 -7.15 -14.65
C GLU A 63 -5.52 -7.45 -13.71
N TYR A 64 -5.51 -6.84 -12.52
CA TYR A 64 -4.41 -6.88 -11.57
C TYR A 64 -4.50 -8.08 -10.61
N LYS A 65 -3.36 -8.73 -10.41
CA LYS A 65 -3.24 -9.92 -9.55
C LYS A 65 -2.11 -9.76 -8.54
N TYR A 66 -2.14 -10.56 -7.49
CA TYR A 66 -1.08 -10.54 -6.49
C TYR A 66 0.17 -11.29 -6.97
N ASN A 67 1.36 -10.69 -6.80
CA ASN A 67 2.64 -11.26 -7.24
C ASN A 67 3.25 -12.25 -6.23
N PHE A 68 2.61 -13.41 -6.03
CA PHE A 68 3.11 -14.43 -5.09
C PHE A 68 4.51 -14.96 -5.45
N LEU A 69 4.80 -15.14 -6.74
CA LEU A 69 6.13 -15.57 -7.21
C LEU A 69 7.19 -14.51 -6.93
N GLY A 70 6.81 -13.23 -6.98
CA GLY A 70 7.65 -12.10 -6.64
C GLY A 70 8.21 -12.14 -5.22
N LEU A 71 7.50 -12.74 -4.26
CA LEU A 71 7.97 -12.86 -2.88
C LEU A 71 9.28 -13.67 -2.78
N PHE A 72 9.43 -14.72 -3.60
CA PHE A 72 10.70 -15.47 -3.68
C PHE A 72 11.82 -14.62 -4.29
N GLY A 73 11.49 -13.78 -5.27
CA GLY A 73 12.43 -12.83 -5.85
C GLY A 73 12.96 -11.83 -4.82
N VAL A 74 12.09 -11.29 -3.96
CA VAL A 74 12.49 -10.39 -2.85
C VAL A 74 13.46 -11.06 -1.89
N LEU A 75 13.25 -12.34 -1.56
CA LEU A 75 14.14 -13.12 -0.69
C LEU A 75 15.54 -13.31 -1.31
N LEU A 76 15.59 -13.50 -2.63
CA LEU A 76 16.84 -13.68 -3.38
C LEU A 76 17.44 -12.37 -3.89
N ASN A 77 16.83 -11.22 -3.55
CA ASN A 77 17.18 -9.90 -4.07
C ASN A 77 17.21 -9.84 -5.62
N GLN A 78 16.30 -10.57 -6.27
CA GLN A 78 16.15 -10.62 -7.73
C GLN A 78 14.74 -10.16 -8.12
N PRO A 79 14.60 -9.08 -8.92
CA PRO A 79 13.30 -8.50 -9.23
C PRO A 79 12.54 -9.42 -10.20
N VAL A 80 11.50 -10.09 -9.72
CA VAL A 80 10.60 -10.89 -10.57
C VAL A 80 9.42 -10.02 -10.99
N LYS A 81 9.57 -9.40 -12.17
CA LYS A 81 8.53 -8.57 -12.77
C LYS A 81 7.57 -9.42 -13.59
N ARG A 82 6.28 -9.22 -13.38
CA ARG A 82 5.22 -9.80 -14.20
C ARG A 82 4.16 -8.73 -14.44
N LYS A 83 3.80 -8.53 -15.72
CA LYS A 83 2.81 -7.52 -16.12
C LYS A 83 1.49 -7.74 -15.37
N ASN A 84 0.96 -6.67 -14.77
CA ASN A 84 -0.26 -6.64 -13.95
C ASN A 84 -0.18 -7.46 -12.65
N TYR A 85 1.01 -7.81 -12.16
CA TYR A 85 1.19 -8.49 -10.87
C TYR A 85 1.99 -7.62 -9.91
N TYR A 86 1.40 -7.32 -8.75
CA TYR A 86 2.02 -6.50 -7.72
C TYR A 86 1.80 -7.11 -6.33
N PHE A 87 2.67 -6.75 -5.38
CA PHE A 87 2.39 -6.84 -3.95
C PHE A 87 2.31 -5.44 -3.35
N CYS A 88 1.85 -5.32 -2.10
CA CYS A 88 1.54 -4.05 -1.45
C CYS A 88 2.69 -3.04 -1.50
N THR A 89 3.92 -3.43 -1.15
CA THR A 89 5.08 -2.51 -1.16
C THR A 89 5.51 -2.13 -2.57
N GLN A 90 5.40 -3.03 -3.56
CA GLN A 90 5.68 -2.70 -4.96
C GLN A 90 4.70 -1.66 -5.51
N PHE A 91 3.41 -1.79 -5.19
CA PHE A 91 2.40 -0.81 -5.58
C PHE A 91 2.67 0.57 -4.95
N VAL A 92 2.84 0.61 -3.62
CA VAL A 92 3.07 1.88 -2.89
C VAL A 92 4.35 2.55 -3.40
N SER A 93 5.45 1.81 -3.53
CA SER A 93 6.70 2.38 -4.03
C SER A 93 6.61 2.84 -5.48
N GLU A 94 5.95 2.09 -6.38
CA GLU A 94 5.80 2.52 -7.78
C GLU A 94 5.03 3.85 -7.89
N VAL A 95 3.95 4.01 -7.13
CA VAL A 95 3.14 5.24 -7.13
C VAL A 95 3.91 6.42 -6.50
N LEU A 96 4.63 6.20 -5.41
CA LEU A 96 5.45 7.24 -4.76
C LEU A 96 6.66 7.65 -5.61
N ILE A 97 7.29 6.72 -6.32
CA ILE A 97 8.43 7.01 -7.20
C ILE A 97 7.97 7.79 -8.43
N LYS A 98 6.89 7.36 -9.10
CA LYS A 98 6.37 8.06 -10.29
C LYS A 98 5.89 9.48 -10.00
N SER A 99 5.38 9.72 -8.78
CA SER A 99 4.99 11.06 -8.33
C SER A 99 6.16 11.90 -7.83
N GLY A 100 7.38 11.35 -7.74
CA GLY A 100 8.54 12.08 -7.21
C GLY A 100 8.46 12.33 -5.70
N VAL A 101 7.63 11.59 -4.96
CA VAL A 101 7.55 11.66 -3.48
C VAL A 101 8.64 10.80 -2.84
N TYR A 102 9.01 9.70 -3.48
CA TYR A 102 10.06 8.80 -2.99
C TYR A 102 11.15 8.65 -4.04
N ASP A 103 12.35 9.16 -3.72
CA ASP A 103 13.53 9.05 -4.58
C ASP A 103 14.40 7.87 -4.17
N THR A 104 14.60 6.91 -5.08
CA THR A 104 15.39 5.70 -4.83
C THR A 104 15.81 5.02 -6.13
N ASP A 105 17.01 4.43 -6.13
CA ASP A 105 17.49 3.58 -7.22
C ASP A 105 16.99 2.12 -7.12
N LYS A 106 16.31 1.77 -6.02
CA LYS A 106 15.81 0.41 -5.81
C LYS A 106 14.64 0.11 -6.74
N ASN A 107 14.62 -1.11 -7.28
CA ASN A 107 13.47 -1.54 -8.06
C ASN A 107 12.22 -1.69 -7.16
N PRO A 108 11.04 -1.19 -7.56
CA PRO A 108 9.80 -1.36 -6.78
C PRO A 108 9.50 -2.82 -6.40
N ALA A 109 9.84 -3.78 -7.27
CA ALA A 109 9.66 -5.21 -7.02
C ALA A 109 10.66 -5.80 -6.00
N LEU A 110 11.54 -4.98 -5.42
CA LEU A 110 12.47 -5.32 -4.35
C LEU A 110 12.29 -4.45 -3.09
N ILE A 111 11.40 -3.46 -3.13
CA ILE A 111 11.14 -2.59 -1.99
C ILE A 111 10.46 -3.37 -0.87
N LYS A 112 11.06 -3.28 0.32
CA LYS A 112 10.55 -3.89 1.57
C LYS A 112 9.83 -2.84 2.43
N PRO A 113 9.02 -3.25 3.41
CA PRO A 113 8.36 -2.32 4.33
C PRO A 113 9.35 -1.35 5.01
N ASP A 114 10.50 -1.85 5.44
CA ASP A 114 11.54 -1.05 6.12
C ASP A 114 12.08 0.08 5.22
N ASP A 115 12.13 -0.14 3.90
CA ASP A 115 12.53 0.91 2.95
C ASP A 115 11.50 2.05 2.96
N LEU A 116 10.20 1.73 2.92
CA LEU A 116 9.14 2.74 3.00
C LEU A 116 9.11 3.46 4.35
N PHE A 117 9.44 2.76 5.45
CA PHE A 117 9.57 3.39 6.76
C PHE A 117 10.75 4.37 6.84
N SER A 118 11.74 4.26 5.96
CA SER A 118 12.87 5.17 5.91
C SER A 118 12.58 6.50 5.19
N ILE A 119 11.43 6.64 4.52
CA ILE A 119 11.02 7.90 3.86
C ILE A 119 11.02 9.03 4.89
N GLU A 120 11.74 10.11 4.62
CA GLU A 120 11.85 11.28 5.50
C GLU A 120 10.59 12.17 5.41
N ASN A 121 10.50 13.20 6.28
CA ASN A 121 9.42 14.20 6.26
C ASN A 121 8.01 13.61 6.32
N LYS A 122 7.83 12.61 7.20
CA LYS A 122 6.52 12.00 7.48
C LYS A 122 6.11 12.26 8.92
N ASP A 123 4.83 12.56 9.11
CA ASP A 123 4.21 12.70 10.41
C ASP A 123 3.62 11.37 10.84
N LEU A 124 3.94 10.94 12.07
CA LEU A 124 3.23 9.82 12.69
C LEU A 124 1.82 10.28 13.06
N ILE A 125 0.84 9.70 12.39
CA ILE A 125 -0.58 9.95 12.64
C ILE A 125 -1.08 8.98 13.68
N TYR A 126 -0.77 7.70 13.59
CA TYR A 126 -1.29 6.71 14.53
C TYR A 126 -0.32 5.55 14.71
N GLU A 127 -0.23 5.04 15.94
CA GLU A 127 0.45 3.80 16.27
C GLU A 127 -0.33 3.06 17.35
N GLY A 128 -0.66 1.80 17.12
CA GLY A 128 -1.39 0.97 18.06
C GLY A 128 -2.28 -0.07 17.39
N PHE A 129 -3.23 -0.63 18.13
CA PHE A 129 -4.12 -1.66 17.59
C PHE A 129 -5.15 -1.08 16.61
N ILE A 130 -5.47 -1.80 15.53
CA ILE A 130 -6.49 -1.38 14.55
C ILE A 130 -7.82 -1.02 15.23
N ASN A 131 -8.25 -1.81 16.21
CA ASN A 131 -9.49 -1.57 16.95
C ASN A 131 -9.47 -0.35 17.89
N GLN A 132 -8.37 0.38 17.98
CA GLN A 132 -8.24 1.64 18.71
C GLN A 132 -8.09 2.84 17.77
N CYS A 133 -7.80 2.58 16.48
CA CYS A 133 -7.69 3.60 15.44
C CYS A 133 -8.98 4.42 15.24
N PHE A 134 -10.15 3.88 15.63
CA PHE A 134 -11.46 4.56 15.56
C PHE A 134 -11.50 5.94 16.20
N ARG A 135 -10.69 6.17 17.25
CA ARG A 135 -10.63 7.46 17.95
C ARG A 135 -9.88 8.52 17.14
N PHE A 136 -9.03 8.10 16.22
CA PHE A 136 -8.16 8.97 15.45
C PHE A 136 -8.85 9.57 14.22
N GLN A 137 -9.62 8.79 13.45
CA GLN A 137 -10.30 9.30 12.24
C GLN A 137 -11.37 10.37 12.53
N LYS A 138 -12.13 10.24 13.63
CA LYS A 138 -13.13 11.24 14.04
C LYS A 138 -12.52 12.61 14.36
N ALA A 139 -11.23 12.68 14.68
CA ALA A 139 -10.53 13.92 14.96
C ALA A 139 -9.96 14.60 13.70
N TYR A 140 -9.86 13.89 12.57
CA TYR A 140 -9.18 14.36 11.35
C TYR A 140 -10.05 14.36 10.08
N ASN A 141 -11.36 14.07 10.17
CA ASN A 141 -12.34 14.16 9.07
C ASN A 141 -11.86 13.53 7.74
N PHE A 142 -11.28 12.34 7.78
CA PHE A 142 -11.10 11.56 6.56
C PHE A 142 -12.48 11.07 6.11
N ASN A 143 -13.05 11.74 5.10
CA ASN A 143 -14.29 11.33 4.42
C ASN A 143 -14.07 10.06 3.61
#